data_AF-A0A2H5XFA3-F1
#
_entry.id   AF-A0A2H5XFA3-F1
#
_cell.length_a   1.000
_cell.length_b   1.000
_cell.length_c   1.000
_cell.angle_alpha   90.00
_cell.angle_beta   90.00
_cell.angle_gamma   90.00
#
_symmetry.space_group_name_H-M   'P 1'
#
loop_
_entity.id
_entity.type
_entity.pdbx_description
1 polymer ?
#
loop_
_entity_poly.entity_id
_entity_poly.type
_entity_poly.pdbx_seq_one_letter_code
_entity_poly.pdbx_strand_id
1 'polypeptide(L)'
;MAEFFGEREDMLHRDETEGVGEMSPATLHLIDEHEQFRAKMAAWQKALADADDAEKRTLLHAVVAFLDGDVETHARKEDEVYFPALEPYYATLLMYEAHDLIREETESFKAALTQWERGELPLSKVQAALDRVFALLHDHFGEEELVYFPLAEQKWSDDEKEEVWAKMQALIDP
;
A
#
# COMPACT_ATOMS: atom_id res chain seq x y z
N MET A 1 27.96 12.82 -59.37
CA MET A 1 27.58 13.60 -58.17
C MET A 1 26.18 13.18 -57.76
N ALA A 2 26.13 12.07 -57.05
CA ALA A 2 24.95 11.54 -56.37
C ALA A 2 25.47 10.93 -55.05
N GLU A 3 24.58 10.80 -54.08
CA GLU A 3 24.78 10.31 -52.70
C GLU A 3 24.99 11.42 -51.67
N PHE A 4 23.88 11.89 -51.10
CA PHE A 4 23.76 12.14 -49.66
C PHE A 4 22.28 12.34 -49.36
N PHE A 5 21.59 11.31 -48.86
CA PHE A 5 20.35 11.39 -48.03
C PHE A 5 19.79 9.97 -47.90
N GLY A 6 20.13 9.30 -46.81
CA GLY A 6 19.55 8.00 -46.48
C GLY A 6 20.26 7.41 -45.29
N GLU A 7 20.01 7.96 -44.09
CA GLU A 7 20.38 7.36 -42.79
C GLU A 7 19.91 8.27 -41.64
N ARG A 8 18.58 8.48 -41.48
CA ARG A 8 18.00 9.12 -40.28
C ARG A 8 16.57 8.64 -39.93
N GLU A 9 16.20 7.42 -40.27
CA GLU A 9 14.86 6.88 -39.93
C GLU A 9 14.91 5.46 -39.37
N ASP A 10 15.90 5.16 -38.51
CA ASP A 10 15.94 3.85 -37.85
C ASP A 10 16.36 3.92 -36.38
N MET A 11 15.84 4.95 -35.67
CA MET A 11 16.11 5.17 -34.24
C MET A 11 14.82 5.36 -33.41
N LEU A 12 13.70 4.81 -33.89
CA LEU A 12 12.38 4.93 -33.24
C LEU A 12 11.60 3.60 -33.20
N HIS A 13 12.29 2.48 -33.06
CA HIS A 13 11.66 1.21 -32.68
C HIS A 13 12.62 0.41 -31.79
N ARG A 14 12.90 0.94 -30.59
CA ARG A 14 13.13 0.04 -29.46
C ARG A 14 11.77 -0.20 -28.84
N ASP A 15 11.36 -1.45 -28.93
CA ASP A 15 10.19 -2.03 -28.31
C ASP A 15 10.28 -1.75 -26.80
N GLU A 16 9.55 -0.75 -26.28
CA GLU A 16 9.46 -0.44 -24.85
C GLU A 16 8.62 -1.48 -24.08
N THR A 17 8.60 -2.73 -24.55
CA THR A 17 8.02 -3.88 -23.89
C THR A 17 9.04 -4.96 -23.56
N GLU A 18 10.34 -4.63 -23.57
CA GLU A 18 11.38 -5.46 -22.97
C GLU A 18 11.29 -5.40 -21.42
N GLY A 19 10.46 -6.30 -20.89
CA GLY A 19 10.72 -6.96 -19.61
C GLY A 19 10.33 -6.20 -18.34
N VAL A 20 9.03 -6.03 -18.09
CA VAL A 20 8.59 -6.29 -16.72
C VAL A 20 8.68 -7.80 -16.56
N GLY A 21 9.79 -8.29 -16.03
CA GLY A 21 9.91 -9.70 -15.64
C GLY A 21 8.72 -10.09 -14.75
N GLU A 22 8.43 -11.38 -14.70
CA GLU A 22 7.41 -11.89 -13.77
C GLU A 22 7.71 -11.37 -12.36
N MET A 23 6.72 -10.72 -11.73
CA MET A 23 6.88 -10.16 -10.39
C MET A 23 7.18 -11.28 -9.40
N SER A 24 8.04 -11.02 -8.41
CA SER A 24 8.34 -11.98 -7.37
C SER A 24 7.08 -12.34 -6.55
N PRO A 25 7.04 -13.54 -5.93
CA PRO A 25 5.96 -13.91 -5.02
C PRO A 25 5.74 -12.91 -3.88
N ALA A 26 6.82 -12.29 -3.38
CA ALA A 26 6.76 -11.24 -2.37
C ALA A 26 5.94 -10.03 -2.83
N THR A 27 6.29 -9.49 -4.01
CA THR A 27 5.59 -8.35 -4.60
C THR A 27 4.14 -8.68 -4.93
N LEU A 28 3.88 -9.85 -5.53
CA LEU A 28 2.51 -10.29 -5.86
C LEU A 28 1.64 -10.42 -4.61
N HIS A 29 2.21 -10.89 -3.50
CA HIS A 29 1.49 -11.01 -2.25
C HIS A 29 1.08 -9.65 -1.66
N LEU A 30 1.96 -8.65 -1.69
CA LEU A 30 1.62 -7.28 -1.23
C LEU A 30 0.54 -6.65 -2.11
N ILE A 31 0.63 -6.81 -3.44
CA ILE A 31 -0.39 -6.33 -4.37
C ILE A 31 -1.76 -6.99 -4.11
N ASP A 32 -1.80 -8.30 -3.88
CA ASP A 32 -3.05 -9.00 -3.54
C ASP A 32 -3.66 -8.44 -2.24
N GLU A 33 -2.84 -8.15 -1.24
CA GLU A 33 -3.32 -7.48 -0.03
C GLU A 33 -3.86 -6.08 -0.31
N HIS A 34 -3.19 -5.27 -1.13
CA HIS A 34 -3.71 -3.96 -1.51
C HIS A 34 -5.09 -4.06 -2.16
N GLU A 35 -5.28 -4.99 -3.09
CA GLU A 35 -6.57 -5.22 -3.73
C GLU A 35 -7.66 -5.59 -2.70
N GLN A 36 -7.34 -6.52 -1.80
CA GLN A 36 -8.25 -6.92 -0.72
C GLN A 36 -8.57 -5.78 0.23
N PHE A 37 -7.58 -4.96 0.59
CA PHE A 37 -7.72 -3.83 1.48
C PHE A 37 -8.60 -2.76 0.85
N ARG A 38 -8.37 -2.40 -0.41
CA ARG A 38 -9.24 -1.48 -1.16
C ARG A 38 -10.67 -1.98 -1.26
N ALA A 39 -10.86 -3.27 -1.49
CA ALA A 39 -12.20 -3.87 -1.51
C ALA A 39 -12.90 -3.76 -0.15
N LYS A 40 -12.20 -4.05 0.96
CA LYS A 40 -12.71 -3.88 2.33
C LYS A 40 -13.08 -2.41 2.61
N MET A 41 -12.19 -1.47 2.30
CA MET A 41 -12.40 -0.04 2.49
C MET A 41 -13.65 0.46 1.75
N ALA A 42 -13.78 0.12 0.46
CA ALA A 42 -14.94 0.49 -0.34
C ALA A 42 -16.25 -0.11 0.18
N ALA A 43 -16.21 -1.36 0.66
CA ALA A 43 -17.36 -2.03 1.25
C ALA A 43 -17.82 -1.32 2.55
N TRP A 44 -16.88 -0.93 3.42
CA TRP A 44 -17.20 -0.20 4.64
C TRP A 44 -17.74 1.19 4.38
N GLN A 45 -17.14 1.95 3.45
CA GLN A 45 -17.66 3.28 3.08
C GLN A 45 -19.12 3.21 2.62
N LYS A 46 -19.44 2.20 1.81
CA LYS A 46 -20.82 1.95 1.38
C LYS A 46 -21.72 1.56 2.55
N ALA A 47 -21.31 0.60 3.38
CA ALA A 47 -22.10 0.11 4.50
C ALA A 47 -22.39 1.20 5.55
N LEU A 48 -21.40 2.07 5.83
CA LEU A 48 -21.53 3.16 6.81
C LEU A 48 -22.56 4.22 6.39
N ALA A 49 -22.81 4.40 5.09
CA ALA A 49 -23.79 5.35 4.59
C ALA A 49 -25.24 4.93 4.91
N ASP A 50 -25.51 3.62 4.86
CA ASP A 50 -26.86 3.06 5.00
C ASP A 50 -27.16 2.55 6.43
N ALA A 51 -26.11 2.36 7.24
CA ALA A 51 -26.20 1.74 8.57
C ALA A 51 -26.91 2.62 9.61
N ASP A 52 -27.60 2.00 10.58
CA ASP A 52 -28.05 2.67 11.80
C ASP A 52 -26.90 2.92 12.80
N ASP A 53 -27.17 3.59 13.93
CA ASP A 53 -26.13 3.94 14.90
C ASP A 53 -25.48 2.73 15.60
N ALA A 54 -26.20 1.61 15.75
CA ALA A 54 -25.64 0.40 16.34
C ALA A 54 -24.73 -0.30 15.31
N GLU A 55 -25.21 -0.45 14.08
CA GLU A 55 -24.46 -1.01 12.96
C GLU A 55 -23.19 -0.19 12.67
N LYS A 56 -23.27 1.14 12.68
CA LYS A 56 -22.11 2.02 12.50
C LYS A 56 -21.04 1.76 13.55
N ARG A 57 -21.40 1.58 14.82
CA ARG A 57 -20.41 1.25 15.87
C ARG A 57 -19.71 -0.06 15.54
N THR A 58 -20.47 -1.11 15.21
CA THR A 58 -19.89 -2.40 14.84
C THR A 58 -18.95 -2.30 13.64
N LEU A 59 -19.35 -1.59 12.58
CA LEU A 59 -18.53 -1.39 11.39
C LEU A 59 -17.24 -0.61 11.71
N LEU A 60 -17.33 0.46 12.49
CA LEU A 60 -16.16 1.27 12.85
C LEU A 60 -15.17 0.50 13.73
N HIS A 61 -15.65 -0.35 14.64
CA HIS A 61 -14.77 -1.25 15.41
C HIS A 61 -14.14 -2.34 14.53
N ALA A 62 -14.87 -2.86 13.53
CA ALA A 62 -14.29 -3.78 12.56
C ALA A 62 -13.17 -3.12 11.73
N VAL A 63 -13.33 -1.84 11.38
CA VAL A 63 -12.29 -1.04 10.73
C VAL A 63 -11.08 -0.88 11.65
N VAL A 64 -11.27 -0.57 12.93
CA VAL A 64 -10.15 -0.49 13.89
C VAL A 64 -9.39 -1.82 13.97
N ALA A 65 -10.10 -2.95 14.09
CA ALA A 65 -9.47 -4.26 14.12
C ALA A 65 -8.70 -4.59 12.83
N PHE A 66 -9.17 -4.12 11.69
CA PHE A 66 -8.47 -4.23 10.41
C PHE A 66 -7.19 -3.40 10.38
N LEU A 67 -7.25 -2.13 10.80
CA LEU A 67 -6.08 -1.23 10.83
C LEU A 67 -5.01 -1.74 11.80
N ASP A 68 -5.41 -2.12 13.02
CA ASP A 68 -4.49 -2.62 14.06
C ASP A 68 -3.95 -4.04 13.76
N GLY A 69 -4.57 -4.76 12.81
CA GLY A 69 -4.25 -6.15 12.49
C GLY A 69 -3.66 -6.32 11.10
N ASP A 70 -4.52 -6.33 10.10
CA ASP A 70 -4.15 -6.61 8.71
C ASP A 70 -3.19 -5.56 8.15
N VAL A 71 -3.48 -4.26 8.35
CA VAL A 71 -2.63 -3.15 7.83
C VAL A 71 -1.30 -3.07 8.57
N GLU A 72 -1.28 -3.19 9.90
CA GLU A 72 -0.01 -3.20 10.63
C GLU A 72 0.84 -4.44 10.28
N THR A 73 0.24 -5.60 10.05
CA THR A 73 0.97 -6.80 9.61
C THR A 73 1.56 -6.60 8.21
N HIS A 74 0.82 -5.95 7.32
CA HIS A 74 1.30 -5.56 6.00
C HIS A 74 2.52 -4.62 6.09
N ALA A 75 2.37 -3.50 6.80
CA ALA A 75 3.44 -2.52 7.00
C ALA A 75 4.69 -3.14 7.64
N ARG A 76 4.53 -4.10 8.57
CA ARG A 76 5.67 -4.83 9.17
C ARG A 76 6.44 -5.68 8.16
N LYS A 77 5.76 -6.34 7.21
CA LYS A 77 6.47 -7.09 6.16
C LYS A 77 7.32 -6.15 5.31
N GLU A 78 6.83 -4.95 5.08
CA GLU A 78 7.53 -3.94 4.30
C GLU A 78 8.67 -3.32 5.09
N ASP A 79 8.40 -2.88 6.32
CA ASP A 79 9.35 -2.23 7.22
C ASP A 79 10.51 -3.15 7.63
N GLU A 80 10.22 -4.42 7.91
CA GLU A 80 11.21 -5.36 8.45
C GLU A 80 11.94 -6.15 7.35
N VAL A 81 11.35 -6.24 6.15
CA VAL A 81 11.87 -7.13 5.09
C VAL A 81 11.98 -6.43 3.73
N TYR A 82 10.87 -5.96 3.18
CA TYR A 82 10.82 -5.51 1.78
C TYR A 82 11.68 -4.26 1.55
N PHE A 83 11.45 -3.17 2.30
CA PHE A 83 12.20 -1.93 2.15
C PHE A 83 13.66 -2.05 2.56
N PRO A 84 14.03 -2.73 3.66
CA PRO A 84 15.44 -2.97 3.97
C PRO A 84 16.21 -3.68 2.85
N ALA A 85 15.57 -4.59 2.12
CA ALA A 85 16.20 -5.25 0.98
C ALA A 85 16.35 -4.32 -0.25
N LEU A 86 15.54 -3.27 -0.36
CA LEU A 86 15.59 -2.30 -1.46
C LEU A 86 16.54 -1.13 -1.20
N GLU A 87 16.80 -0.81 0.08
CA GLU A 87 17.67 0.29 0.53
C GLU A 87 19.04 0.40 -0.16
N PRO A 88 19.74 -0.70 -0.50
CA PRO A 88 21.01 -0.61 -1.23
C PRO A 88 20.88 0.02 -2.63
N TYR A 89 19.67 0.01 -3.20
CA TYR A 89 19.39 0.45 -4.56
C TYR A 89 18.58 1.75 -4.63
N TYR A 90 17.81 2.07 -3.59
CA TYR A 90 16.91 3.22 -3.58
C TYR A 90 16.60 3.72 -2.17
N ALA A 91 16.31 5.01 -2.03
CA ALA A 91 15.94 5.60 -0.76
C ALA A 91 14.49 5.25 -0.38
N THR A 92 14.31 4.60 0.76
CA THR A 92 13.02 4.15 1.29
C THR A 92 12.54 4.98 2.49
N LEU A 93 13.29 6.00 2.93
CA LEU A 93 12.95 6.81 4.11
C LEU A 93 11.51 7.35 4.08
N LEU A 94 11.05 7.80 2.91
CA LEU A 94 9.70 8.34 2.74
C LEU A 94 8.60 7.29 2.98
N MET A 95 8.89 6.00 2.75
CA MET A 95 7.92 4.92 2.99
C MET A 95 7.72 4.68 4.49
N TYR A 96 8.80 4.68 5.26
CA TYR A 96 8.70 4.61 6.72
C TYR A 96 7.96 5.83 7.30
N GLU A 97 8.25 7.04 6.79
CA GLU A 97 7.53 8.26 7.18
C GLU A 97 6.04 8.19 6.80
N ALA A 98 5.69 7.59 5.66
CA ALA A 98 4.31 7.37 5.26
C ALA A 98 3.59 6.38 6.20
N HIS A 99 4.24 5.28 6.59
CA HIS A 99 3.69 4.35 7.59
C HIS A 99 3.44 5.03 8.92
N ASP A 100 4.39 5.83 9.41
CA ASP A 100 4.23 6.57 10.67
C ASP A 100 3.05 7.56 10.58
N LEU A 101 2.90 8.28 9.47
CA LEU A 101 1.76 9.17 9.27
C LEU A 101 0.42 8.41 9.24
N ILE A 102 0.36 7.23 8.60
CA ILE A 102 -0.82 6.38 8.58
C ILE A 102 -1.17 5.90 10.00
N ARG A 103 -0.17 5.50 10.79
CA ARG A 103 -0.36 5.11 12.21
C ARG A 103 -0.88 6.29 13.04
N GLU A 104 -0.34 7.49 12.85
CA GLU A 104 -0.80 8.70 13.55
C GLU A 104 -2.26 9.08 13.22
N GLU A 105 -2.66 9.02 11.94
CA GLU A 105 -4.04 9.28 11.54
C GLU A 105 -4.99 8.15 12.00
N THR A 106 -4.49 6.91 12.09
CA THR A 106 -5.25 5.78 12.68
C THR A 106 -5.54 6.03 14.16
N GLU A 107 -4.57 6.48 14.94
CA GLU A 107 -4.78 6.86 16.34
C GLU A 107 -5.74 8.06 16.47
N SER A 108 -5.64 9.03 15.56
CA SER A 108 -6.59 10.15 15.49
C SER A 108 -8.03 9.69 15.19
N PHE A 109 -8.20 8.71 14.30
CA PHE A 109 -9.47 8.06 14.03
C PHE A 109 -10.02 7.33 15.27
N LYS A 110 -9.21 6.53 15.95
CA LYS A 110 -9.59 5.80 17.19
C LYS A 110 -10.00 6.75 18.31
N ALA A 111 -9.29 7.87 18.45
CA ALA A 111 -9.63 8.92 19.40
C ALA A 111 -10.97 9.59 19.05
N ALA A 112 -11.23 9.88 17.77
CA ALA A 112 -12.50 10.44 17.32
C ALA A 112 -13.67 9.47 17.55
N LEU A 113 -13.48 8.18 17.25
CA LEU A 113 -14.46 7.12 17.51
C LEU A 113 -14.83 7.07 18.99
N THR A 114 -13.83 7.06 19.87
CA THR A 114 -14.05 7.06 21.33
C THR A 114 -14.84 8.29 21.81
N GLN A 115 -14.54 9.47 21.28
CA GLN A 115 -15.25 10.71 21.63
C GLN A 115 -16.70 10.70 21.12
N TRP A 116 -16.96 10.17 19.92
CA TRP A 116 -18.32 10.02 19.40
C TRP A 116 -19.15 9.06 20.24
N GLU A 117 -18.58 7.94 20.70
CA GLU A 117 -19.27 6.98 21.56
C GLU A 117 -19.68 7.57 22.91
N ARG A 118 -18.91 8.56 23.40
CA ARG A 118 -19.22 9.34 24.61
C ARG A 118 -20.22 10.48 24.35
N GLY A 119 -20.57 10.75 23.09
CA GLY A 119 -21.42 11.87 22.69
C GLY A 119 -20.70 13.23 22.69
N GLU A 120 -19.37 13.24 22.71
CA GLU A 120 -18.54 14.45 22.77
C GLU A 120 -18.27 15.05 21.38
N LEU A 121 -18.43 14.26 20.33
CA LEU A 121 -18.09 14.62 18.95
C LEU A 121 -19.11 14.03 17.96
N PRO A 122 -19.54 14.76 16.91
CA PRO A 122 -20.51 14.25 15.95
C PRO A 122 -19.87 13.23 15.00
N LEU A 123 -20.64 12.22 14.58
CA LEU A 123 -20.20 11.14 13.68
C LEU A 123 -19.44 11.65 12.43
N SER A 124 -19.83 12.80 11.87
CA SER A 124 -19.16 13.37 10.70
C SER A 124 -17.66 13.62 10.90
N LYS A 125 -17.22 13.85 12.15
CA LYS A 125 -15.80 14.01 12.48
C LYS A 125 -15.07 12.67 12.56
N VAL A 126 -15.75 11.60 12.97
CA VAL A 126 -15.24 10.22 12.91
C VAL A 126 -15.07 9.80 11.45
N GLN A 127 -16.09 10.04 10.63
CA GLN A 127 -16.06 9.77 9.18
C GLN A 127 -14.93 10.54 8.50
N ALA A 128 -14.79 11.84 8.78
CA ALA A 128 -13.71 12.63 8.21
C ALA A 128 -12.31 12.16 8.66
N ALA A 129 -12.17 11.58 9.85
CA ALA A 129 -10.90 10.97 10.27
C ALA A 129 -10.63 9.64 9.55
N LEU A 130 -11.66 8.80 9.43
CA LEU A 130 -11.58 7.56 8.67
C LEU A 130 -11.23 7.81 7.19
N ASP A 131 -11.88 8.78 6.56
CA ASP A 131 -11.63 9.14 5.16
C ASP A 131 -10.18 9.59 4.93
N ARG A 132 -9.54 10.24 5.91
CA ARG A 132 -8.12 10.58 5.82
C ARG A 132 -7.23 9.36 5.86
N VAL A 133 -7.49 8.41 6.77
CA VAL A 133 -6.74 7.14 6.84
C VAL A 133 -6.86 6.39 5.51
N PHE A 134 -8.08 6.26 4.98
CA PHE A 134 -8.31 5.55 3.71
C PHE A 134 -7.67 6.25 2.51
N ALA A 135 -7.66 7.58 2.48
CA ALA A 135 -6.96 8.33 1.45
C ALA A 135 -5.45 8.08 1.49
N LEU A 136 -4.84 8.13 2.68
CA LEU A 136 -3.41 7.87 2.85
C LEU A 136 -3.04 6.44 2.42
N LEU A 137 -3.83 5.44 2.82
CA LEU A 137 -3.61 4.05 2.38
C LEU A 137 -3.71 3.93 0.86
N HIS A 138 -4.69 4.56 0.23
CA HIS A 138 -4.84 4.54 -1.22
C HIS A 138 -3.64 5.15 -1.95
N ASP A 139 -3.18 6.32 -1.50
CA ASP A 139 -2.05 7.01 -2.10
C ASP A 139 -0.75 6.21 -1.90
N HIS A 140 -0.55 5.67 -0.70
CA HIS A 140 0.60 4.87 -0.33
C HIS A 140 0.73 3.59 -1.16
N PHE A 141 -0.34 2.78 -1.25
CA PHE A 141 -0.36 1.59 -2.12
C PHE A 141 -0.10 1.95 -3.59
N GLY A 142 -0.56 3.12 -4.03
CA GLY A 142 -0.31 3.61 -5.38
C GLY A 142 1.17 3.94 -5.62
N GLU A 143 1.83 4.55 -4.65
CA GLU A 143 3.26 4.84 -4.70
C GLU A 143 4.10 3.55 -4.75
N GLU A 144 3.73 2.55 -3.96
CA GLU A 144 4.39 1.25 -3.96
C GLU A 144 4.29 0.54 -5.30
N GLU A 145 3.07 0.39 -5.81
CA GLU A 145 2.81 -0.33 -7.05
C GLU A 145 3.39 0.36 -8.28
N LEU A 146 3.48 1.69 -8.28
CA LEU A 146 3.96 2.46 -9.42
C LEU A 146 5.47 2.73 -9.37
N VAL A 147 6.07 2.74 -8.18
CA VAL A 147 7.46 3.16 -7.99
C VAL A 147 8.30 2.08 -7.33
N TYR A 148 7.97 1.68 -6.12
CA TYR A 148 8.86 0.85 -5.30
C TYR A 148 8.90 -0.61 -5.76
N PHE A 149 7.75 -1.21 -6.05
CA PHE A 149 7.68 -2.61 -6.50
C PHE A 149 8.33 -2.80 -7.88
N PRO A 150 8.04 -1.99 -8.91
CA PRO A 150 8.73 -2.12 -10.20
C PRO A 150 10.25 -1.91 -10.07
N LEU A 151 10.67 -1.01 -9.18
CA LEU A 151 12.09 -0.76 -8.95
C LEU A 151 12.77 -1.94 -8.28
N ALA A 152 12.15 -2.54 -7.26
CA ALA A 152 12.65 -3.74 -6.62
C ALA A 152 12.81 -4.88 -7.63
N GLU A 153 11.79 -5.13 -8.47
CA GLU A 153 11.83 -6.19 -9.49
C GLU A 153 12.91 -5.97 -10.56
N GLN A 154 13.26 -4.72 -10.85
CA GLN A 154 14.34 -4.35 -11.77
C GLN A 154 15.74 -4.45 -11.15
N LYS A 155 15.85 -4.37 -9.82
CA LYS A 155 17.14 -4.27 -9.11
C LYS A 155 17.56 -5.56 -8.44
N TRP A 156 16.61 -6.31 -7.89
CA TRP A 156 16.90 -7.57 -7.23
C TRP A 156 17.22 -8.68 -8.24
N SER A 157 18.25 -9.44 -7.91
CA SER A 157 18.51 -10.76 -8.46
C SER A 157 17.46 -11.78 -8.02
N ASP A 158 17.42 -12.93 -8.70
CA ASP A 158 16.51 -14.01 -8.32
C ASP A 158 16.77 -14.52 -6.88
N ASP A 159 18.04 -14.60 -6.46
CA ASP A 159 18.42 -15.00 -5.09
C ASP A 159 17.89 -13.99 -4.05
N GLU A 160 17.97 -12.68 -4.32
CA GLU A 160 17.43 -11.64 -3.42
C GLU A 160 15.89 -11.73 -3.34
N LYS A 161 15.21 -11.98 -4.47
CA LYS A 161 13.75 -12.18 -4.50
C LYS A 161 13.33 -13.39 -3.68
N GLU A 162 14.05 -14.51 -3.79
CA GLU A 162 13.80 -15.71 -2.98
C GLU A 162 14.05 -15.44 -1.48
N GLU A 163 15.12 -14.72 -1.12
CA GLU A 163 15.44 -14.37 0.26
C GLU A 163 14.36 -13.46 0.88
N VAL A 164 13.94 -12.41 0.17
CA VAL A 164 12.86 -11.51 0.61
C VAL A 164 11.58 -12.30 0.85
N TRP A 165 11.21 -13.16 -0.10
CA TRP A 165 10.01 -13.97 0.04
C TRP A 165 10.07 -14.91 1.26
N ALA A 166 11.17 -15.63 1.45
CA ALA A 166 11.34 -16.53 2.60
C ALA A 166 11.22 -15.80 3.94
N LYS A 167 11.77 -14.59 4.05
CA LYS A 167 11.66 -13.75 5.26
C LYS A 167 10.23 -13.24 5.47
N MET A 168 9.56 -12.79 4.41
CA MET A 168 8.16 -12.34 4.51
C MET A 168 7.23 -13.49 4.96
N GLN A 169 7.43 -14.71 4.45
CA GLN A 169 6.64 -15.87 4.87
C GLN A 169 6.74 -16.15 6.37
N ALA A 170 7.89 -15.92 6.98
CA ALA A 170 8.07 -16.08 8.43
C ALA A 170 7.29 -15.05 9.26
N LEU A 171 6.81 -13.96 8.65
CA LEU A 171 5.96 -12.96 9.31
C LEU A 171 4.46 -13.23 9.11
N ILE A 172 4.09 -14.00 8.08
CA ILE A 172 2.69 -14.37 7.77
C ILE A 172 2.19 -15.47 8.74
N ASP A 173 3.08 -16.38 9.17
CA ASP A 173 2.77 -17.48 10.09
C ASP A 173 3.78 -17.50 11.26
N PRO A 174 3.66 -16.56 12.22
CA PRO A 174 4.66 -16.29 13.25
C PRO A 174 4.76 -17.36 14.36
#